data_AF-A0A1G4K100-F1
#
_entry.id   AF-A0A1G4K100-F1
#
_cell.length_a   1.000
_cell.length_b   1.000
_cell.length_c   1.000
_cell.angle_alpha   90.00
_cell.angle_beta   90.00
_cell.angle_gamma   90.00
#
_symmetry.space_group_name_H-M   'P 1'
#
loop_
_entity.id
_entity.type
_entity.pdbx_description
1 polymer ?
#
loop_
_entity_poly.entity_id
_entity_poly.type
_entity_poly.pdbx_seq_one_letter_code
_entity_poly.pdbx_strand_id
1 'polypeptide(L)'
;MSKLLKLTSIACLTSTLAGVSYLYMVDRNGYHYQNATWKRMSDHVQGILDRKDDLVVHQRGQNAQEVVIRPLGETLKDMWNAQIRSAVDWTYSWGK
;
A
#
# COMPACT_ATOMS: atom_id res chain seq x y z
N MET A 1 -13.48 -17.11 -33.10
CA MET A 1 -12.60 -16.00 -32.67
C MET A 1 -11.23 -16.15 -33.33
N SER A 2 -10.74 -15.11 -34.01
CA SER A 2 -9.48 -15.15 -34.76
C SER A 2 -8.27 -15.44 -33.86
N LYS A 3 -7.45 -16.44 -34.23
CA LYS A 3 -6.22 -16.84 -33.50
C LYS A 3 -5.21 -15.68 -33.42
N LEU A 4 -5.18 -14.84 -34.44
CA LEU A 4 -4.33 -13.64 -34.48
C LEU A 4 -4.73 -12.64 -33.39
N LEU A 5 -6.05 -12.46 -33.17
CA LEU A 5 -6.56 -11.53 -32.16
C LEU A 5 -6.23 -11.99 -30.72
N LYS A 6 -6.18 -13.32 -30.50
CA LYS A 6 -5.73 -13.89 -29.23
C LYS A 6 -4.22 -13.71 -29.03
N LEU A 7 -3.44 -13.90 -30.09
CA LEU A 7 -1.98 -13.73 -30.02
C LEU A 7 -1.61 -12.25 -29.75
N THR A 8 -2.25 -11.32 -30.45
CA THR A 8 -1.97 -9.88 -30.28
C THR A 8 -2.40 -9.37 -28.91
N SER A 9 -3.55 -9.83 -28.38
CA SER A 9 -3.98 -9.46 -27.02
C SER A 9 -3.04 -10.00 -25.95
N ILE A 10 -2.60 -11.26 -26.05
CA ILE A 10 -1.62 -11.82 -25.12
C ILE A 10 -0.30 -11.08 -25.21
N ALA A 11 0.21 -10.83 -26.43
CA ALA A 11 1.46 -10.10 -26.63
C ALA A 11 1.40 -8.67 -26.08
N CYS A 12 0.28 -7.97 -26.28
CA CYS A 12 0.10 -6.62 -25.75
C CYS A 12 0.07 -6.61 -24.21
N LEU A 13 -0.63 -7.58 -23.60
CA LEU A 13 -0.66 -7.73 -22.14
C LEU A 13 0.72 -8.06 -21.57
N THR A 14 1.44 -9.02 -22.17
CA THR A 14 2.77 -9.40 -21.69
C THR A 14 3.78 -8.27 -21.88
N SER A 15 3.76 -7.56 -22.99
CA SER A 15 4.62 -6.38 -23.21
C SER A 15 4.33 -5.26 -22.22
N THR A 16 3.05 -5.00 -21.91
CA THR A 16 2.68 -3.95 -20.95
C THR A 16 3.11 -4.33 -19.54
N LEU A 17 2.88 -5.57 -19.13
CA LEU A 17 3.32 -6.08 -17.82
C LEU A 17 4.85 -6.06 -17.69
N ALA A 18 5.57 -6.44 -18.74
CA ALA A 18 7.03 -6.37 -18.78
C ALA A 18 7.56 -4.93 -18.71
N GLY A 19 6.90 -3.99 -19.38
CA GLY A 19 7.24 -2.57 -19.30
C GLY A 19 7.01 -1.99 -17.90
N VAL A 20 5.87 -2.30 -17.29
CA VAL A 20 5.54 -1.85 -15.92
C VAL A 20 6.50 -2.46 -14.90
N SER A 21 6.83 -3.75 -15.00
CA SER A 21 7.78 -4.38 -14.09
C SER A 21 9.19 -3.82 -14.24
N TYR A 22 9.62 -3.51 -15.46
CA TYR A 22 10.88 -2.81 -15.71
C TYR A 22 10.90 -1.41 -15.06
N LEU A 23 9.86 -0.61 -15.25
CA LEU A 23 9.74 0.71 -14.62
C LEU A 23 9.71 0.63 -13.09
N TYR A 24 9.14 -0.43 -12.55
CA TYR A 24 9.03 -0.62 -11.11
C TYR A 24 10.35 -1.08 -10.47
N MET A 25 11.06 -2.03 -11.10
CA MET A 25 12.22 -2.70 -10.52
C MET A 25 13.57 -2.14 -10.99
N VAL A 26 13.65 -1.59 -12.20
CA VAL A 26 14.91 -1.20 -12.85
C VAL A 26 15.01 0.31 -13.01
N ASP A 27 13.94 0.96 -13.50
CA ASP A 27 13.96 2.41 -13.74
C ASP A 27 14.30 3.17 -12.45
N ARG A 28 15.08 4.25 -12.60
CA ARG A 28 15.62 5.06 -11.50
C ARG A 28 16.31 4.23 -10.40
N ASN A 29 17.14 3.26 -10.80
CA ASN A 29 17.83 2.31 -9.91
C ASN A 29 16.87 1.50 -9.01
N GLY A 30 15.66 1.23 -9.51
CA GLY A 30 14.63 0.52 -8.76
C GLY A 30 14.07 1.33 -7.59
N TYR A 31 14.05 2.67 -7.68
CA TYR A 31 13.53 3.56 -6.64
C TYR A 31 12.15 3.13 -6.14
N HIS A 32 11.25 2.75 -7.05
CA HIS A 32 9.89 2.31 -6.68
C HIS A 32 9.90 0.99 -5.92
N TYR A 33 10.70 0.02 -6.37
CA TYR A 33 10.89 -1.24 -5.66
C TYR A 33 11.54 -1.06 -4.29
N GLN A 34 12.60 -0.25 -4.17
CA GLN A 34 13.28 0.05 -2.91
C GLN A 34 12.40 0.80 -1.91
N ASN A 35 11.51 1.66 -2.40
CA ASN A 35 10.60 2.43 -1.57
C ASN A 35 9.24 1.77 -1.34
N ALA A 36 9.01 0.58 -1.89
CA ALA A 36 7.79 -0.17 -1.68
C ALA A 36 7.65 -0.55 -0.20
N THR A 37 6.47 -0.27 0.38
CA THR A 37 6.17 -0.56 1.80
C THR A 37 6.45 -2.01 2.16
N TRP A 38 6.06 -2.94 1.29
CA TRP A 38 6.27 -4.38 1.49
C TRP A 38 7.74 -4.78 1.50
N LYS A 39 8.55 -4.21 0.61
CA LYS A 39 9.98 -4.49 0.56
C LYS A 39 10.67 -3.96 1.82
N ARG A 40 10.40 -2.70 2.21
CA ARG A 40 10.97 -2.13 3.45
C ARG A 40 10.63 -2.94 4.68
N MET A 41 9.39 -3.42 4.78
CA MET A 41 8.98 -4.28 5.89
C MET A 41 9.70 -5.63 5.87
N SER A 42 9.81 -6.26 4.69
CA SER A 42 10.56 -7.51 4.54
C SER A 42 12.03 -7.35 4.89
N ASP A 43 12.67 -6.29 4.38
CA ASP A 43 14.08 -5.98 4.63
C ASP A 43 14.31 -5.71 6.12
N HIS A 44 13.40 -4.98 6.79
CA HIS A 44 13.46 -4.74 8.23
C HIS A 44 13.29 -6.01 9.07
N VAL A 45 12.32 -6.87 8.73
CA VAL A 45 12.13 -8.16 9.40
C VAL A 45 13.36 -9.05 9.21
N GLN A 46 13.93 -9.08 8.01
CA GLN A 46 15.18 -9.80 7.75
C GLN A 46 16.34 -9.22 8.54
N GLY A 47 16.43 -7.89 8.67
CA GLY A 47 17.43 -7.20 9.49
C GLY A 47 17.37 -7.59 10.96
N ILE A 48 16.16 -7.71 11.52
CA ILE A 48 15.94 -8.19 12.89
C ILE A 48 16.39 -9.66 13.03
N LEU A 49 16.00 -10.51 12.07
CA LEU A 49 16.35 -11.94 12.10
C LEU A 49 17.85 -12.18 12.01
N ASP A 50 18.53 -11.42 11.13
CA ASP A 50 19.98 -11.43 10.95
C ASP A 50 20.74 -10.75 12.10
N ARG A 51 20.04 -10.18 13.10
CA ARG A 51 20.60 -9.36 14.19
C ARG A 51 21.40 -8.14 13.71
N LYS A 52 21.06 -7.61 12.53
CA LYS A 52 21.62 -6.39 11.97
C LYS A 52 20.87 -5.14 12.44
N ASP A 53 19.58 -5.29 12.70
CA ASP A 53 18.70 -4.25 13.22
C ASP A 53 18.24 -4.59 14.63
N ASP A 54 18.29 -3.61 15.53
CA ASP A 54 17.75 -3.72 16.88
C ASP A 54 16.23 -3.50 16.88
N LEU A 55 15.52 -4.33 17.66
CA LEU A 55 14.12 -4.11 17.96
C LEU A 55 14.01 -2.89 18.89
N VAL A 56 13.49 -1.78 18.36
CA VAL A 56 13.14 -0.64 19.21
C VAL A 56 11.94 -1.05 20.06
N VAL A 57 12.23 -1.55 21.27
CA VAL A 57 11.21 -1.80 22.28
C VAL A 57 10.77 -0.45 22.80
N HIS A 58 9.70 0.09 22.22
CA HIS A 58 9.01 1.21 22.83
C HIS A 58 8.50 0.74 24.19
N GLN A 59 9.10 1.26 25.27
CA GLN A 59 8.54 1.12 26.61
C GLN A 59 7.17 1.78 26.58
N ARG A 60 6.13 0.95 26.42
CA ARG A 60 4.75 1.40 26.53
C ARG A 60 4.59 1.82 27.99
N GLY A 61 4.54 3.12 28.25
CA GLY A 61 4.37 3.64 29.60
C GLY A 61 3.20 2.94 30.28
N GLN A 62 3.34 2.61 31.56
CA GLN A 62 2.33 1.92 32.38
C GLN A 62 1.05 2.75 32.62
N ASN A 63 0.79 3.76 31.81
CA ASN A 63 -0.43 4.52 31.86
C ASN A 63 -1.54 3.61 31.33
N ALA A 64 -2.45 3.22 32.22
CA ALA A 64 -3.69 2.56 31.85
C ALA A 64 -4.41 3.47 30.84
N GLN A 65 -4.33 3.11 29.56
CA GLN A 65 -5.20 3.70 28.56
C GLN A 65 -6.51 2.94 28.62
N GLU A 66 -7.60 3.67 28.81
CA GLU A 66 -8.93 3.13 28.65
C GLU A 66 -9.10 2.73 27.17
N VAL A 67 -8.89 1.44 26.89
CA VAL A 67 -9.16 0.88 25.58
C VAL A 67 -10.67 0.73 25.49
N VAL A 68 -11.35 1.79 25.03
CA VAL A 68 -12.77 1.73 24.71
C VAL A 68 -12.91 0.88 23.44
N ILE A 69 -13.17 -0.42 23.62
CA ILE A 69 -13.49 -1.33 22.52
C ILE A 69 -14.88 -0.95 22.02
N ARG A 70 -14.95 -0.19 20.92
CA ARG A 70 -16.22 0.10 20.25
C ARG A 70 -16.63 -1.06 19.35
N PRO A 71 -17.94 -1.34 19.23
CA PRO A 71 -18.45 -2.32 18.28
C PRO A 71 -17.97 -2.00 16.85
N LEU A 72 -17.57 -3.01 16.09
CA LEU A 72 -17.09 -2.86 14.71
C LEU A 72 -18.07 -2.07 13.83
N GLY A 73 -19.39 -2.22 14.06
CA GLY A 73 -20.41 -1.47 13.31
C GLY A 73 -20.32 0.04 13.50
N GLU A 74 -20.00 0.53 14.69
CA GLU A 74 -19.84 1.96 14.95
C GLU A 74 -18.56 2.50 14.32
N THR A 75 -17.45 1.75 14.43
CA THR A 75 -16.18 2.10 13.79
C THR A 75 -16.31 2.19 12.26
N LEU A 76 -17.03 1.24 11.65
CA LEU A 76 -17.28 1.24 10.20
C LEU A 76 -18.18 2.41 9.79
N LYS A 77 -19.20 2.73 10.58
CA LYS A 77 -20.08 3.89 10.34
C LYS A 77 -19.28 5.20 10.38
N ASP A 78 -18.38 5.36 11.35
CA ASP A 78 -17.55 6.56 11.46
C ASP A 78 -16.55 6.68 10.30
N MET A 79 -15.93 5.56 9.91
CA MET A 79 -15.04 5.50 8.75
C MET A 79 -15.78 5.85 7.45
N TRP A 80 -16.99 5.31 7.27
CA TRP A 80 -17.85 5.62 6.14
C TRP A 80 -18.22 7.10 6.09
N ASN A 81 -18.62 7.68 7.22
CA ASN A 81 -18.94 9.11 7.31
C ASN A 81 -17.71 9.98 7.00
N ALA A 82 -16.52 9.59 7.47
CA ALA A 82 -15.28 10.29 7.17
C ALA A 82 -14.95 10.27 5.67
N GLN A 83 -15.10 9.11 5.03
CA GLN A 83 -14.90 8.96 3.58
C GLN A 83 -15.88 9.82 2.78
N ILE A 84 -17.17 9.81 3.12
CA ILE A 84 -18.17 10.65 2.44
C ILE A 84 -17.79 12.12 2.55
N ARG A 85 -17.47 12.61 3.75
CA ARG A 85 -17.08 14.03 3.94
C ARG A 85 -15.85 14.39 3.10
N SER A 86 -14.82 13.53 3.12
CA SER A 86 -13.62 13.74 2.31
C SER A 86 -13.92 13.75 0.80
N ALA A 87 -14.81 12.87 0.34
CA ALA A 87 -15.20 12.82 -1.07
C ALA A 87 -16.02 14.05 -1.46
N VAL A 88 -16.94 14.49 -0.60
CA VAL A 88 -17.71 15.72 -0.78
C VAL A 88 -16.78 16.93 -0.84
N ASP A 89 -15.87 17.08 0.13
CA ASP A 89 -14.88 18.16 0.14
C ASP A 89 -14.02 18.16 -1.13
N TRP A 90 -13.60 16.98 -1.61
CA TRP A 90 -12.88 16.85 -2.87
C TRP A 90 -13.73 17.29 -4.07
N THR A 91 -14.99 16.85 -4.16
CA THR A 91 -15.87 17.26 -5.26
C THR A 91 -16.16 18.77 -5.27
N TYR A 92 -16.36 19.38 -4.11
CA TYR A 92 -16.56 20.83 -4.01
C TYR A 92 -15.25 21.63 -4.15
N SER A 93 -14.08 21.01 -3.98
CA SER A 93 -12.78 21.65 -4.25
C SER A 93 -12.54 21.95 -5.73
N TRP A 94 -13.25 21.30 -6.65
CA TRP A 94 -13.20 21.58 -8.08
C TRP A 94 -14.07 22.77 -8.52
N GLY A 95 -14.93 23.27 -7.62
CA GLY A 95 -15.78 24.45 -7.86
C GLY A 95 -15.26 25.74 -7.23
N LYS A 96 -14.11 25.71 -6.55
CA LYS A 96 -13.35 26.89 -6.08
C LYS A 96 -12.24 27.22 -7.06
#